data_AF-A0A544XSG8-F1
#
_entry.id   AF-A0A544XSG8-F1
#
_cell.length_a   1.000
_cell.length_b   1.000
_cell.length_c   1.000
_cell.angle_alpha   90.00
_cell.angle_beta   90.00
_cell.angle_gamma   90.00
#
_symmetry.space_group_name_H-M   'P 1'
#
loop_
_entity.id
_entity.type
_entity.pdbx_description
1 polymer ?
#
loop_
_entity_poly.entity_id
_entity_poly.type
_entity_poly.pdbx_seq_one_letter_code
_entity_poly.pdbx_strand_id
1 'polypeptide(L)'
;MEQIYLLSWALRSKGSQEILVRWFERRKSPDDFAVRYDPSLTRTIAIAVSAGLVERNENQTISLSDSGVALARSIWANSEVMQQEKAFLSRLPNKISQKAVREIMDW
;
A
#
# COMPACT_ATOMS: atom_id res chain seq x y z
N MET A 1 -3.06 -6.38 -7.89
CA MET A 1 -2.32 -5.14 -8.24
C MET A 1 -2.95 -3.89 -7.63
N GLU A 2 -4.27 -3.73 -7.71
CA GLU A 2 -5.03 -2.56 -7.22
C GLU A 2 -4.69 -2.14 -5.77
N GLN A 3 -4.57 -3.11 -4.84
CA GLN A 3 -4.15 -2.85 -3.45
C GLN A 3 -2.82 -2.10 -3.34
N ILE A 4 -1.83 -2.44 -4.17
CA ILE A 4 -0.50 -1.83 -4.10
C ILE A 4 -0.55 -0.41 -4.66
N TYR A 5 -1.35 -0.17 -5.70
CA TYR A 5 -1.61 1.18 -6.20
C TYR A 5 -2.25 2.07 -5.13
N LEU A 6 -3.29 1.57 -4.45
CA LEU A 6 -3.97 2.31 -3.40
C LEU A 6 -3.00 2.65 -2.25
N LEU A 7 -2.23 1.68 -1.76
CA LEU A 7 -1.26 1.91 -0.67
C LEU A 7 -0.13 2.84 -1.11
N SER A 8 0.37 2.69 -2.33
CA SER A 8 1.39 3.58 -2.89
C SER A 8 0.89 5.01 -2.96
N TRP A 9 -0.35 5.23 -3.43
CA TRP A 9 -0.98 6.55 -3.43
C TRP A 9 -1.16 7.11 -2.02
N ALA A 10 -1.68 6.31 -1.09
CA ALA A 10 -1.96 6.75 0.28
C ALA A 10 -0.69 7.16 1.03
N LEU A 11 0.45 6.53 0.74
CA LEU A 11 1.73 6.87 1.36
C LEU A 11 2.33 8.21 0.89
N ARG A 12 1.84 8.82 -0.20
CA ARG A 12 2.48 10.02 -0.81
C ARG A 12 2.29 11.30 -0.02
N SER A 13 1.20 11.45 0.72
CA SER A 13 0.89 12.69 1.44
C SER A 13 -0.02 12.46 2.62
N LYS A 14 0.10 13.31 3.65
CA LYS A 14 -0.79 13.28 4.82
C LYS A 14 -2.28 13.38 4.46
N GLY A 15 -2.62 14.17 3.44
CA GLY A 15 -3.99 14.25 2.95
C GLY A 15 -4.53 12.91 2.44
N SER A 16 -3.74 12.20 1.61
CA SER A 16 -4.12 10.89 1.08
C SER A 16 -4.20 9.83 2.19
N GLN A 17 -3.32 9.92 3.19
CA GLN A 17 -3.36 9.07 4.38
C GLN A 17 -4.66 9.27 5.16
N GLU A 18 -5.04 10.52 5.44
CA GLU A 18 -6.25 10.85 6.19
C GLU A 18 -7.51 10.42 5.46
N ILE A 19 -7.57 10.62 4.16
CA ILE A 19 -8.66 10.14 3.30
C ILE A 19 -8.83 8.62 3.45
N LEU A 20 -7.73 7.85 3.32
CA LEU A 20 -7.81 6.40 3.40
C LEU A 20 -8.22 5.94 4.81
N VAL A 21 -7.70 6.59 5.87
CA VAL A 21 -8.10 6.26 7.24
C VAL A 21 -9.57 6.57 7.48
N ARG A 22 -10.06 7.75 7.06
CA ARG A 22 -11.49 8.11 7.16
C ARG A 22 -12.38 7.09 6.48
N TRP A 23 -11.95 6.55 5.34
CA TRP A 23 -12.68 5.48 4.65
C TRP A 23 -12.84 4.24 5.53
N PHE A 24 -11.74 3.73 6.09
CA PHE A 24 -11.77 2.53 6.94
C PHE A 24 -12.50 2.75 8.27
N GLU A 25 -12.49 3.98 8.78
CA GLU A 25 -13.25 4.39 9.97
C GLU A 25 -14.75 4.66 9.70
N ARG A 26 -15.22 4.45 8.45
CA ARG A 26 -16.59 4.75 8.01
C ARG A 26 -16.99 6.23 8.16
N ARG A 27 -16.02 7.14 8.14
CA ARG A 27 -16.19 8.61 8.21
C ARG A 27 -15.91 9.29 6.86
N LYS A 28 -16.34 8.67 5.77
CA LYS A 28 -16.08 9.15 4.40
C LYS A 28 -16.87 10.42 4.07
N SER A 29 -16.22 11.37 3.38
CA SER A 29 -16.86 12.52 2.73
C SER A 29 -17.04 12.27 1.23
N PRO A 30 -18.09 12.80 0.57
CA PRO A 30 -18.25 12.70 -0.88
C PRO A 30 -17.07 13.28 -1.69
N ASP A 31 -16.36 14.25 -1.14
CA ASP A 31 -15.23 14.93 -1.81
C ASP A 31 -13.87 14.23 -1.61
N ASP A 32 -13.83 13.10 -0.91
CA ASP A 32 -12.58 12.54 -0.38
C ASP A 32 -11.73 11.79 -1.43
N PHE A 33 -12.26 11.35 -2.58
CA PHE A 33 -11.55 10.37 -3.42
C PHE A 33 -11.22 10.84 -4.84
N ALA A 34 -9.94 11.06 -5.08
CA ALA A 34 -9.33 11.04 -6.42
C ALA A 34 -8.03 10.23 -6.35
N VAL A 35 -8.14 8.90 -6.36
CA VAL A 35 -6.98 8.01 -6.36
C VAL A 35 -6.24 8.16 -7.69
N ARG A 36 -4.99 8.62 -7.63
CA ARG A 36 -4.15 8.78 -8.82
C ARG A 36 -3.26 7.55 -8.98
N TYR A 37 -3.40 6.87 -10.12
CA TYR A 37 -2.49 5.80 -10.51
C TYR A 37 -1.10 6.34 -10.81
N ASP A 38 -0.08 5.69 -10.24
CA ASP A 38 1.31 5.99 -10.54
C ASP A 38 1.84 5.02 -11.61
N PRO A 39 2.13 5.48 -12.84
CA PRO A 39 2.64 4.60 -13.90
C PRO A 39 4.03 4.03 -13.56
N SER A 40 4.82 4.70 -12.71
CA SER A 40 6.14 4.22 -12.30
C SER A 40 6.07 3.01 -11.37
N LEU A 41 4.93 2.78 -10.70
CA LEU A 41 4.78 1.68 -9.75
C LEU A 41 4.94 0.31 -10.40
N THR A 42 4.48 0.15 -11.65
CA THR A 42 4.69 -1.09 -12.42
C THR A 42 6.18 -1.37 -12.60
N ARG A 43 6.98 -0.33 -12.89
CA ARG A 43 8.43 -0.46 -13.05
C ARG A 43 9.10 -0.77 -11.71
N THR A 44 8.68 -0.13 -10.63
CA THR A 44 9.19 -0.40 -9.27
C THR A 44 8.96 -1.86 -8.88
N ILE A 45 7.77 -2.39 -9.16
CA ILE A 45 7.46 -3.81 -8.92
C ILE A 45 8.37 -4.71 -9.76
N ALA A 46 8.56 -4.42 -11.04
CA ALA A 46 9.42 -5.23 -11.90
C ALA A 46 10.88 -5.25 -11.38
N ILE A 47 11.38 -4.11 -10.90
CA ILE A 47 12.71 -4.02 -10.26
C ILE A 47 12.73 -4.89 -8.99
N ALA A 48 11.71 -4.79 -8.13
CA ALA A 48 11.65 -5.57 -6.90
C ALA A 48 11.57 -7.09 -7.17
N VAL A 49 10.87 -7.51 -8.23
CA VAL A 49 10.86 -8.91 -8.69
C VAL A 49 12.27 -9.32 -9.14
N SER A 50 12.93 -8.51 -9.97
CA SER A 50 14.28 -8.80 -10.45
C SER A 50 15.34 -8.83 -9.34
N ALA A 51 15.12 -8.04 -8.28
CA ALA A 51 15.96 -8.04 -7.08
C ALA A 51 15.67 -9.23 -6.13
N GLY A 52 14.68 -10.06 -6.46
CA GLY A 52 14.29 -11.22 -5.66
C GLY A 52 13.61 -10.87 -4.34
N LEU A 53 13.09 -9.64 -4.17
CA LEU A 53 12.42 -9.17 -2.95
C LEU A 53 10.91 -9.47 -2.94
N VAL A 54 10.32 -9.61 -4.12
CA VAL A 54 8.90 -9.95 -4.29
C VAL A 54 8.76 -10.99 -5.39
N GLU A 55 7.68 -11.75 -5.30
CA GLU A 55 7.31 -12.78 -6.26
C GLU A 55 5.94 -12.49 -6.83
N ARG A 56 5.76 -12.77 -8.12
CA ARG A 56 4.46 -12.67 -8.79
C ARG A 56 3.83 -14.05 -8.80
N ASN A 57 2.70 -14.18 -8.09
CA ASN A 57 1.95 -15.42 -8.01
C ASN A 57 1.19 -15.68 -9.33
N GLU A 58 0.75 -16.91 -9.55
CA GLU A 58 0.02 -17.35 -10.75
C GLU A 58 -1.25 -16.53 -11.03
N ASN A 59 -1.93 -16.08 -9.97
CA ASN A 59 -3.12 -15.23 -10.04
C ASN A 59 -2.82 -13.73 -10.20
N GLN A 60 -1.59 -13.37 -10.60
CA GLN A 60 -1.09 -11.99 -10.74
C GLN A 60 -1.09 -11.16 -9.44
N THR A 61 -1.23 -11.79 -8.28
CA THR A 61 -0.95 -11.14 -7.00
C THR A 61 0.56 -11.07 -6.76
N ILE A 62 0.98 -10.20 -5.86
CA ILE A 62 2.39 -10.02 -5.52
C ILE A 62 2.54 -10.35 -4.04
N SER A 63 3.52 -11.20 -3.74
CA SER A 63 3.91 -11.58 -2.39
C SER A 63 5.35 -11.13 -2.14
N LEU A 64 5.71 -10.95 -0.87
CA LEU A 64 7.13 -10.84 -0.49
C LEU A 64 7.77 -12.22 -0.60
N SER A 65 8.99 -12.29 -1.13
CA SER A 65 9.84 -13.46 -0.99
C SER A 65 10.41 -13.53 0.43
N ASP A 66 11.11 -14.61 0.79
CA ASP A 66 11.78 -14.71 2.09
C ASP A 66 12.76 -13.56 2.35
N SER A 67 13.50 -13.13 1.32
CA SER A 67 14.43 -11.99 1.41
C SER A 67 13.68 -10.67 1.57
N GLY A 68 12.54 -10.51 0.90
CA GLY A 68 11.65 -9.38 1.06
C GLY A 68 11.03 -9.30 2.45
N VAL A 69 10.63 -10.43 3.03
CA VAL A 69 10.14 -10.51 4.41
C VAL A 69 11.23 -10.12 5.39
N ALA A 70 12.46 -10.60 5.20
CA ALA A 70 13.59 -10.24 6.06
C ALA A 70 13.89 -8.73 5.99
N LEU A 71 13.87 -8.14 4.80
CA LEU A 71 14.05 -6.70 4.60
C LEU A 71 12.90 -5.90 5.23
N ALA A 72 11.65 -6.30 5.03
CA ALA A 72 10.51 -5.62 5.62
C ALA A 72 10.57 -5.64 7.16
N ARG A 73 10.99 -6.78 7.74
CA ARG A 73 11.20 -6.91 9.19
C ARG A 73 12.33 -6.03 9.71
N SER A 74 13.46 -5.96 9.00
CA SER A 74 14.58 -5.11 9.41
C SER A 74 14.22 -3.62 9.36
N ILE A 75 13.49 -3.21 8.32
CA ILE A 75 12.92 -1.86 8.23
C ILE A 75 11.99 -1.63 9.41
N TRP A 76 11.05 -2.54 9.69
CA TRP A 76 10.08 -2.38 10.77
C TRP A 76 10.74 -2.25 12.15
N ALA A 77 11.74 -3.10 12.43
CA ALA A 77 12.45 -3.14 13.71
C ALA A 77 13.29 -1.89 13.99
N ASN A 78 13.77 -1.18 12.96
CA ASN A 78 14.53 0.04 13.14
C ASN A 78 13.58 1.23 13.39
N SER A 79 13.50 1.75 14.62
CA SER A 79 12.58 2.85 14.99
C SER A 79 12.92 4.20 14.36
N GLU A 80 14.11 4.38 13.78
CA GLU A 80 14.55 5.67 13.24
C GLU A 80 14.13 5.87 11.78
N VAL A 81 13.84 4.78 11.05
CA VAL A 81 13.47 4.82 9.63
C VAL A 81 11.96 4.77 9.41
N MET A 82 11.48 5.49 8.39
CA MET A 82 10.10 5.47 7.90
C MET A 82 9.04 5.68 8.99
N GLN A 83 9.32 6.58 9.94
CA GLN A 83 8.51 6.77 11.15
C GLN A 83 7.06 7.16 10.81
N GLN A 84 6.87 8.05 9.83
CA GLN A 84 5.55 8.54 9.43
C GLN A 84 4.74 7.46 8.73
N GLU A 85 5.37 6.71 7.84
CA GLU A 85 4.75 5.62 7.09
C GLU A 85 4.34 4.49 8.03
N LYS A 86 5.20 4.11 8.99
CA LYS A 86 4.88 3.09 9.99
C LYS A 86 3.73 3.50 10.89
N ALA A 87 3.72 4.75 11.35
CA ALA A 87 2.63 5.29 12.17
C ALA A 87 1.30 5.25 11.39
N PHE A 88 1.34 5.60 10.11
CA PHE A 88 0.17 5.51 9.22
C PHE A 88 -0.29 4.07 8.99
N LEU A 89 0.61 3.16 8.59
CA LEU A 89 0.29 1.76 8.31
C LEU A 89 -0.29 1.06 9.54
N SER A 90 0.13 1.44 10.75
CA SER A 90 -0.41 0.90 12.01
C SER A 90 -1.87 1.29 12.28
N ARG A 91 -2.40 2.31 11.60
CA ARG A 91 -3.81 2.74 11.69
C ARG A 91 -4.71 2.00 10.72
N LEU A 92 -4.14 1.32 9.72
CA LEU A 92 -4.89 0.56 8.73
C LEU A 92 -5.28 -0.82 9.28
N PRO A 93 -6.37 -1.43 8.78
CA PRO A 93 -6.70 -2.79 9.14
C PRO A 93 -5.62 -3.77 8.64
N ASN A 94 -5.38 -4.84 9.40
CA ASN A 94 -4.41 -5.89 9.05
C ASN A 94 -4.68 -6.57 7.69
N LYS A 95 -5.91 -6.49 7.18
CA LYS A 95 -6.31 -7.04 5.88
C LYS A 95 -7.20 -6.04 5.14
N ILE A 96 -6.81 -5.73 3.91
CA ILE A 96 -7.61 -4.92 2.98
C ILE A 96 -8.06 -5.83 1.85
N SER A 97 -9.37 -6.07 1.70
CA SER A 97 -9.88 -6.94 0.64
C SER A 97 -9.86 -6.24 -0.73
N GLN A 98 -9.78 -7.00 -1.82
CA GLN A 98 -9.90 -6.41 -3.18
C GLN A 98 -11.24 -5.70 -3.37
N LYS A 99 -12.32 -6.22 -2.75
CA LYS A 99 -13.64 -5.59 -2.77
C LYS A 99 -13.58 -4.18 -2.17
N ALA A 100 -12.96 -4.03 -1.01
CA ALA A 100 -12.78 -2.72 -0.37
C ALA A 100 -11.97 -1.76 -1.25
N VAL A 101 -10.91 -2.25 -1.90
CA VAL A 101 -10.11 -1.42 -2.80
C VAL A 101 -10.91 -0.94 -4.02
N ARG A 102 -11.72 -1.80 -4.63
CA ARG A 102 -12.58 -1.40 -5.74
C ARG A 102 -13.61 -0.37 -5.33
N GLU A 103 -14.26 -0.54 -4.18
CA GLU A 103 -15.18 0.45 -3.63
C GLU A 103 -14.53 1.83 -3.36
N ILE A 104 -13.21 1.87 -3.13
CA ILE A 104 -12.45 3.12 -2.96
C ILE A 104 -12.09 3.76 -4.32
N MET A 105 -11.75 2.94 -5.31
CA MET A 105 -11.23 3.41 -6.60
C MET A 105 -12.34 3.68 -7.64
N ASP A 106 -13.48 3.01 -7.54
CA ASP A 106 -14.63 3.15 -8.46
C ASP A 106 -15.60 4.28 -8.05
N TRP A 107 -15.23 5.11 -7.06
CA TRP A 107 -16.01 6.25 -6.60
C TRP A 107 -15.81 7.49 -7.49
#